data_AF-A0A7J6RM13-F1
#
_entry.id   AF-A0A7J6RM13-F1
#
_cell.length_a   1.000
_cell.length_b   1.000
_cell.length_c   1.000
_cell.angle_alpha   90.00
_cell.angle_beta   90.00
_cell.angle_gamma   90.00
#
_symmetry.space_group_name_H-M   'P 1'
#
loop_
_entity.id
_entity.type
_entity.pdbx_description
1 polymer ?
#
loop_
_entity_poly.entity_id
_entity_poly.type
_entity_poly.pdbx_seq_one_letter_code
_entity_poly.pdbx_strand_id
1 'polypeptide(L)'
;MASVLMGLWSGLLVGLVTEYFTSHSYRPVRDIALSQRTSAATGIIYGLALGYLSTIVPVLALSVTILVSHEFCGMYGIALAALGMLSTLCVGLAIDAYGPIADNAGGIAEMSHLGASVRRRTDALDAAGNTTAAVGKGFAIGSAALVALALFGAFCTRANIEKVNVLNAWTFAGVLYGAMMPYAFSALTMKSVGKAATDMVDECMRQFPKIINGEAPPDYTRCISISTSASLKEMILPGALVILSPLVFGVLCGKNATAGLLVGALSSGVQMAISMSNTGGAWDNAKKYIESGGLGPEHGKGSSTHKHAVT
;
A
#
# COMPACT_ATOMS: atom_id res chain seq x y z
N MET A 1 -5.00 -23.32 -18.90
CA MET A 1 -3.98 -23.70 -17.90
C MET A 1 -2.75 -22.79 -17.94
N ALA A 2 -2.15 -22.54 -19.11
CA ALA A 2 -0.99 -21.65 -19.24
C ALA A 2 -1.19 -20.24 -18.65
N SER A 3 -2.28 -19.55 -18.97
CA SER A 3 -2.56 -18.21 -18.42
C SER A 3 -2.68 -18.19 -16.89
N VAL A 4 -3.30 -19.23 -16.30
CA VAL A 4 -3.41 -19.40 -14.84
C VAL A 4 -2.02 -19.53 -14.21
N LEU A 5 -1.15 -20.36 -14.80
CA LEU A 5 0.22 -20.54 -14.32
C LEU A 5 1.04 -19.25 -14.45
N MET A 6 0.88 -18.50 -15.54
CA MET A 6 1.54 -17.19 -15.69
C MET A 6 1.14 -16.23 -14.58
N GLY A 7 -0.16 -16.16 -14.26
CA GLY A 7 -0.66 -15.37 -13.14
C GLY A 7 -0.09 -15.80 -11.79
N LEU A 8 -0.08 -17.11 -11.52
CA LEU A 8 0.47 -17.69 -10.29
C LEU A 8 1.94 -17.33 -10.09
N TRP A 9 2.78 -17.57 -11.10
CA TRP A 9 4.21 -17.27 -11.04
C TRP A 9 4.50 -15.77 -10.99
N SER A 10 3.70 -14.96 -11.69
CA SER A 10 3.77 -13.50 -11.59
C SER A 10 3.48 -13.03 -10.16
N GLY A 11 2.47 -13.60 -9.50
CA GLY A 11 2.18 -13.32 -8.09
C GLY A 11 3.36 -13.64 -7.17
N LEU A 12 3.95 -14.83 -7.32
CA LEU A 12 5.15 -15.21 -6.56
C LEU A 12 6.32 -14.24 -6.78
N LEU A 13 6.59 -13.87 -8.04
CA LEU A 13 7.65 -12.92 -8.37
C LEU A 13 7.40 -11.54 -7.76
N VAL A 14 6.17 -11.03 -7.83
CA VAL A 14 5.77 -9.78 -7.18
C VAL A 14 6.01 -9.86 -5.66
N GLY A 15 5.64 -10.98 -5.04
CA GLY A 15 5.89 -11.23 -3.62
C GLY A 15 7.38 -11.20 -3.25
N LEU A 16 8.21 -11.94 -3.98
CA LEU A 16 9.67 -12.01 -3.74
C LEU A 16 10.34 -10.64 -3.91
N VAL A 17 9.95 -9.88 -4.93
CA VAL A 17 10.48 -8.52 -5.13
C VAL A 17 10.01 -7.60 -4.01
N THR A 18 8.75 -7.71 -3.60
CA THR A 18 8.22 -6.90 -2.50
C THR A 18 8.95 -7.19 -1.20
N GLU A 19 9.22 -8.46 -0.89
CA GLU A 19 10.04 -8.86 0.26
C GLU A 19 11.44 -8.24 0.18
N TYR A 20 12.12 -8.32 -0.97
CA TYR A 20 13.45 -7.74 -1.16
C TYR A 20 13.51 -6.23 -0.85
N PHE A 21 12.46 -5.50 -1.23
CA PHE A 21 12.39 -4.05 -1.02
C PHE A 21 11.86 -3.64 0.36
N THR A 22 11.20 -4.53 1.10
CA THR A 22 10.55 -4.18 2.37
C THR A 22 11.14 -4.87 3.59
N SER A 23 11.86 -5.98 3.45
CA SER A 23 12.49 -6.67 4.57
C SER A 23 13.86 -6.07 4.95
N HIS A 24 14.08 -5.85 6.24
CA HIS A 24 15.36 -5.39 6.79
C HIS A 24 16.49 -6.43 6.70
N SER A 25 16.20 -7.64 6.25
CA SER A 25 17.22 -8.64 5.93
C SER A 25 18.04 -8.25 4.69
N TYR A 26 17.48 -7.40 3.82
CA TYR A 26 18.11 -7.01 2.57
C TYR A 26 18.68 -5.59 2.62
N ARG A 27 19.57 -5.34 1.66
CA ARG A 27 20.29 -4.07 1.52
C ARG A 27 19.37 -2.84 1.36
N PRO A 28 18.29 -2.85 0.54
CA PRO A 28 17.50 -1.63 0.31
C PRO A 28 16.98 -0.97 1.59
N VAL A 29 16.43 -1.76 2.52
CA VAL A 29 15.90 -1.26 3.79
C VAL A 29 17.03 -0.87 4.75
N ARG A 30 18.15 -1.59 4.74
CA ARG A 30 19.33 -1.24 5.55
C ARG A 30 19.96 0.07 5.10
N ASP A 31 19.95 0.38 3.81
CA ASP A 31 20.44 1.65 3.28
C ASP A 31 19.54 2.81 3.78
N ILE A 32 18.22 2.62 3.86
CA ILE A 32 17.32 3.58 4.52
C ILE A 32 17.70 3.74 5.99
N ALA A 33 17.83 2.65 6.75
CA ALA A 33 18.18 2.72 8.17
C ALA A 33 19.51 3.46 8.40
N LEU A 34 20.53 3.19 7.57
CA LEU A 34 21.83 3.87 7.62
C LEU A 34 21.70 5.37 7.36
N SER A 35 20.86 5.78 6.41
CA SER A 35 20.63 7.20 6.09
C SER A 35 20.01 7.99 7.25
N GLN A 36 19.34 7.31 8.20
CA GLN A 36 18.77 7.93 9.40
C GLN A 36 19.83 8.43 10.39
N ARG A 37 21.10 8.00 10.25
CA ARG A 37 22.22 8.54 11.04
C ARG A 37 22.46 10.02 10.76
N THR A 38 22.12 10.47 9.55
CA THR A 38 22.29 11.86 9.12
C THR A 38 21.07 12.70 9.48
N SER A 39 19.88 12.33 8.99
CA SER A 39 18.64 13.09 9.21
C SER A 39 17.39 12.28 8.84
N ALA A 40 16.22 12.71 9.31
CA ALA A 40 14.93 12.20 8.83
C ALA A 40 14.72 12.49 7.32
N ALA A 41 15.17 13.65 6.85
CA ALA A 41 14.99 14.06 5.45
C ALA A 41 15.68 13.10 4.47
N THR A 42 16.90 12.65 4.78
CA THR A 42 17.61 11.63 3.99
C THR A 42 16.87 10.30 4.02
N GLY A 43 16.33 9.90 5.17
CA GLY A 43 15.47 8.72 5.29
C GLY A 43 14.22 8.75 4.40
N ILE A 44 13.55 9.90 4.34
CA ILE A 44 12.39 10.12 3.47
C ILE A 44 12.80 10.02 1.99
N ILE A 45 13.90 10.69 1.60
CA ILE A 45 14.40 10.67 0.21
C ILE A 45 14.72 9.23 -0.23
N TYR A 46 15.45 8.48 0.59
CA TYR A 46 15.81 7.09 0.28
C TYR A 46 14.58 6.18 0.22
N GLY A 47 13.60 6.35 1.11
CA GLY A 47 12.38 5.55 1.10
C GLY A 47 11.49 5.82 -0.12
N LEU A 48 11.35 7.07 -0.55
CA LEU A 48 10.62 7.41 -1.77
C LEU A 48 11.33 6.84 -3.01
N ALA A 49 12.65 7.03 -3.09
CA ALA A 49 13.45 6.48 -4.19
C ALA A 49 13.33 4.94 -4.26
N LEU A 50 13.37 4.26 -3.11
CA LEU A 50 13.16 2.81 -3.01
C LEU A 50 11.79 2.41 -3.54
N GLY A 51 10.73 3.11 -3.14
CA GLY A 51 9.37 2.84 -3.62
C GLY A 51 9.26 2.93 -5.13
N TYR A 52 9.84 3.99 -5.73
CA TYR A 52 9.85 4.17 -7.18
C TYR A 52 10.63 3.07 -7.91
N LEU A 53 11.78 2.65 -7.37
CA LEU A 53 12.55 1.54 -7.95
C LEU A 53 11.81 0.20 -7.83
N SER A 54 11.06 0.02 -6.74
CA SER A 54 10.36 -1.24 -6.46
C SER A 54 9.25 -1.57 -7.45
N THR A 55 8.78 -0.60 -8.26
CA THR A 55 7.71 -0.83 -9.24
C THR A 55 8.20 -1.54 -10.50
N ILE A 56 9.50 -1.46 -10.82
CA ILE A 56 10.06 -1.88 -12.11
C ILE A 56 9.78 -3.36 -12.39
N VAL A 57 10.22 -4.26 -11.50
CA VAL A 57 10.08 -5.70 -11.73
C VAL A 57 8.62 -6.17 -11.68
N PRO A 58 7.78 -5.74 -10.72
CA PRO A 58 6.35 -6.06 -10.73
C PRO A 58 5.64 -5.64 -12.02
N VAL A 59 5.93 -4.44 -12.53
CA VAL A 59 5.30 -3.93 -13.75
C VAL A 59 5.74 -4.73 -14.98
N LEU A 60 7.02 -5.10 -15.06
CA LEU A 60 7.52 -5.99 -16.11
C LEU A 60 6.85 -7.38 -16.03
N ALA A 61 6.76 -7.94 -14.83
CA ALA A 61 6.10 -9.23 -14.60
C ALA A 61 4.63 -9.21 -15.04
N LEU A 62 3.88 -8.16 -14.66
CA LEU A 62 2.49 -7.97 -15.08
C LEU A 62 2.39 -7.79 -16.59
N SER A 63 3.28 -7.01 -17.21
CA SER A 63 3.29 -6.78 -18.66
C SER A 63 3.49 -8.07 -19.44
N VAL A 64 4.47 -8.89 -19.05
CA VAL A 64 4.70 -10.22 -19.65
C VAL A 64 3.49 -11.12 -19.44
N THR A 65 2.92 -11.12 -18.23
CA THR A 65 1.72 -11.91 -17.90
C THR A 65 0.54 -11.54 -18.80
N ILE A 66 0.32 -10.25 -19.02
CA ILE A 66 -0.74 -9.73 -19.90
C ILE A 66 -0.51 -10.19 -21.34
N LEU A 67 0.67 -9.94 -21.90
CA LEU A 67 0.98 -10.28 -23.30
C LEU A 67 0.83 -11.77 -23.57
N VAL A 68 1.43 -12.61 -22.72
CA VAL A 68 1.38 -14.07 -22.87
C VAL A 68 -0.05 -14.58 -22.69
N SER A 69 -0.76 -14.12 -21.66
CA SER A 69 -2.12 -14.60 -21.39
C SER A 69 -3.12 -14.17 -22.46
N HIS A 70 -2.94 -12.97 -23.01
CA HIS A 70 -3.75 -12.46 -24.11
C HIS A 70 -3.55 -13.28 -25.38
N GLU A 71 -2.34 -13.70 -25.70
CA GLU A 71 -2.08 -14.52 -26.89
C GLU A 71 -2.81 -15.88 -26.84
N PHE A 72 -2.94 -16.47 -25.66
CA PHE A 72 -3.62 -17.76 -25.51
C PHE A 72 -5.15 -17.66 -25.62
N CYS A 73 -5.78 -16.70 -24.94
CA CYS A 73 -7.25 -16.65 -24.81
C CYS A 73 -7.81 -15.21 -24.75
N GLY A 74 -7.11 -14.22 -25.29
CA GLY A 74 -7.52 -12.82 -25.25
C GLY A 74 -7.80 -12.32 -23.83
N MET A 75 -8.87 -11.53 -23.68
CA MET A 75 -9.29 -10.99 -22.38
C MET A 75 -9.68 -12.06 -21.36
N TYR A 76 -10.20 -13.20 -21.82
CA TYR A 76 -10.49 -14.34 -20.94
C TYR A 76 -9.20 -14.96 -20.38
N GLY A 77 -8.14 -15.02 -21.18
CA GLY A 77 -6.82 -15.44 -20.73
C GLY A 77 -6.27 -14.53 -19.63
N ILE A 78 -6.39 -13.21 -19.79
CA ILE A 78 -6.00 -12.24 -18.75
C ILE A 78 -6.82 -12.43 -17.47
N ALA A 79 -8.14 -12.66 -17.59
CA ALA A 79 -9.00 -12.95 -16.44
C ALA A 79 -8.59 -14.24 -15.70
N LEU A 80 -8.21 -15.28 -16.45
CA LEU A 80 -7.69 -16.52 -15.88
C LEU A 80 -6.32 -16.34 -15.22
N ALA A 81 -5.47 -15.45 -15.73
CA ALA A 81 -4.20 -15.09 -15.09
C ALA A 81 -4.43 -14.35 -13.76
N ALA A 82 -5.38 -13.41 -13.72
CA ALA A 82 -5.83 -12.80 -12.48
C ALA A 82 -6.26 -13.86 -11.44
N LEU A 83 -7.10 -14.81 -11.86
CA LEU A 83 -7.51 -15.91 -10.99
C LEU A 83 -6.33 -16.78 -10.54
N GLY A 84 -5.37 -17.03 -11.43
CA GLY A 84 -4.14 -17.76 -11.11
C GLY A 84 -3.29 -17.08 -10.04
N MET A 85 -3.15 -15.76 -10.11
CA MET A 85 -2.45 -14.97 -9.09
C MET A 85 -3.12 -15.08 -7.72
N LEU A 86 -4.45 -15.20 -7.68
CA LEU A 86 -5.24 -15.36 -6.46
C LEU A 86 -5.58 -16.82 -6.12
N SER A 87 -5.07 -17.80 -6.86
CA SER A 87 -5.43 -19.22 -6.66
C SER A 87 -4.98 -19.76 -5.30
N THR A 88 -3.97 -19.12 -4.69
CA THR A 88 -3.46 -19.41 -3.34
C THR A 88 -3.92 -18.38 -2.31
N LEU A 89 -5.02 -17.66 -2.57
CA LEU A 89 -5.53 -16.58 -1.71
C LEU A 89 -5.69 -16.99 -0.25
N CYS A 90 -6.12 -18.22 0.06
CA CYS A 90 -6.23 -18.68 1.45
C CYS A 90 -4.88 -18.62 2.20
N VAL A 91 -3.79 -18.99 1.52
CA VAL A 91 -2.43 -18.90 2.10
C VAL A 91 -1.99 -17.44 2.19
N GLY A 92 -2.25 -16.65 1.13
CA GLY A 92 -1.95 -15.22 1.10
C GLY A 92 -2.63 -14.45 2.24
N LEU A 93 -3.92 -14.69 2.48
CA LEU A 93 -4.68 -14.08 3.57
C LEU A 93 -4.19 -14.54 4.94
N ALA A 94 -3.79 -15.81 5.08
CA ALA A 94 -3.27 -16.32 6.35
C ALA A 94 -1.97 -15.62 6.75
N ILE A 95 -1.04 -15.40 5.80
CA ILE A 95 0.24 -14.72 6.09
C ILE A 95 0.06 -13.20 6.25
N ASP A 96 -0.91 -12.59 5.57
CA ASP A 96 -1.23 -11.17 5.72
C ASP A 96 -1.89 -10.91 7.08
N ALA A 97 -2.95 -11.67 7.41
CA ALA A 97 -3.66 -11.56 8.69
C ALA A 97 -2.77 -11.88 9.91
N TYR A 98 -1.73 -12.70 9.72
CA TYR A 98 -0.74 -12.95 10.75
C TYR A 98 -0.07 -11.66 11.26
N GLY A 99 0.18 -10.66 10.41
CA GLY A 99 0.86 -9.42 10.78
C GLY A 99 0.12 -8.61 11.85
N PRO A 100 -1.13 -8.17 11.60
CA PRO A 100 -1.92 -7.44 12.60
C PRO A 100 -2.16 -8.21 13.90
N ILE A 101 -2.19 -9.55 13.86
CA ILE A 101 -2.27 -10.38 15.07
C ILE A 101 -0.99 -10.27 15.90
N ALA A 102 0.18 -10.34 15.25
CA ALA A 102 1.48 -10.21 15.90
C ALA A 102 1.69 -8.80 16.50
N ASP A 103 1.30 -7.74 15.77
CA ASP A 103 1.37 -6.36 16.25
C ASP A 103 0.53 -6.18 17.53
N ASN A 104 -0.75 -6.60 17.49
CA ASN A 104 -1.64 -6.55 18.66
C ASN A 104 -1.10 -7.36 19.85
N ALA A 105 -0.50 -8.52 19.60
CA ALA A 105 0.15 -9.31 20.65
C ALA A 105 1.30 -8.54 21.32
N GLY A 106 2.09 -7.82 20.53
CA GLY A 106 3.13 -6.92 21.05
C GLY A 106 2.55 -5.78 21.89
N GLY A 107 1.49 -5.13 21.40
CA GLY A 107 0.77 -4.08 22.13
C GLY A 107 0.24 -4.55 23.48
N ILE A 108 -0.42 -5.72 23.51
CA ILE A 108 -0.93 -6.35 24.75
C ILE A 108 0.22 -6.67 25.71
N ALA A 109 1.33 -7.20 25.19
CA ALA A 109 2.50 -7.51 26.02
C ALA A 109 3.08 -6.27 26.70
N GLU A 110 3.14 -5.14 25.98
CA GLU A 110 3.62 -3.86 26.52
C GLU A 110 2.65 -3.29 27.57
N MET A 111 1.35 -3.23 27.24
CA MET A 111 0.31 -2.71 28.14
C MET A 111 0.11 -3.56 29.40
N SER A 112 0.45 -4.85 29.34
CA SER A 112 0.38 -5.77 30.48
C SER A 112 1.71 -5.88 31.25
N HIS A 113 2.71 -5.05 30.91
CA HIS A 113 4.05 -5.05 31.52
C HIS A 113 4.72 -6.44 31.55
N LEU A 114 4.54 -7.23 30.48
CA LEU A 114 5.20 -8.53 30.38
C LEU A 114 6.71 -8.37 30.19
N GLY A 115 7.47 -9.43 30.49
CA GLY A 115 8.93 -9.39 30.43
C GLY A 115 9.47 -9.04 29.04
N ALA A 116 10.62 -8.37 28.99
CA ALA A 116 11.28 -7.92 27.76
C ALA A 116 11.59 -9.06 26.75
N SER A 117 11.66 -10.31 27.20
CA SER A 117 11.76 -11.48 26.31
C SER A 117 10.51 -11.70 25.48
N VAL A 118 9.31 -11.40 26.01
CA VAL A 118 8.03 -11.49 25.29
C VAL A 118 7.99 -10.40 24.22
N ARG A 119 8.29 -9.14 24.58
CA ARG A 119 8.30 -8.02 23.63
C ARG A 119 9.29 -8.23 22.48
N ARG A 120 10.50 -8.74 22.77
CA ARG A 120 11.48 -9.08 21.72
C ARG A 120 10.96 -10.16 20.75
N ARG A 121 10.21 -11.15 21.25
CA ARG A 121 9.60 -12.17 20.38
C ARG A 121 8.51 -11.56 19.52
N THR A 122 7.59 -10.79 20.11
CA THR A 122 6.50 -10.15 19.35
C THR A 122 7.03 -9.14 18.34
N ASP A 123 8.07 -8.36 18.67
CA ASP A 123 8.69 -7.41 17.73
C ASP A 123 9.30 -8.14 16.50
N ALA A 124 9.86 -9.34 16.70
CA ALA A 124 10.36 -10.16 15.59
C ALA A 124 9.22 -10.72 14.71
N LEU A 125 8.10 -11.11 15.33
CA LEU A 125 6.91 -11.56 14.60
C LEU A 125 6.26 -10.42 13.81
N ASP A 126 6.18 -9.23 14.40
CA ASP A 126 5.65 -7.99 13.81
C ASP A 126 6.47 -7.54 12.60
N ALA A 127 7.81 -7.55 12.70
CA ALA A 127 8.69 -7.23 11.56
C ALA A 127 8.48 -8.18 10.36
N ALA A 128 8.24 -9.47 10.63
CA ALA A 128 7.84 -10.41 9.58
C ALA A 128 6.45 -10.08 9.02
N GLY A 129 5.50 -9.74 9.90
CA GLY A 129 4.15 -9.27 9.57
C GLY A 129 4.11 -8.05 8.63
N ASN A 130 5.00 -7.09 8.84
CA ASN A 130 5.14 -5.92 7.97
C ASN A 130 5.53 -6.29 6.54
N THR A 131 6.40 -7.29 6.41
CA THR A 131 6.83 -7.81 5.11
C THR A 131 5.69 -8.58 4.44
N THR A 132 4.99 -9.46 5.17
CA THR A 132 3.87 -10.22 4.61
C THR A 132 2.68 -9.34 4.24
N ALA A 133 2.42 -8.26 4.99
CA ALA A 133 1.42 -7.26 4.64
C ALA A 133 1.78 -6.51 3.35
N ALA A 134 3.06 -6.18 3.12
CA ALA A 134 3.50 -5.60 1.86
C ALA A 134 3.33 -6.59 0.70
N VAL A 135 3.71 -7.86 0.89
CA VAL A 135 3.49 -8.92 -0.10
C VAL A 135 2.00 -9.07 -0.43
N GLY A 136 1.12 -9.09 0.57
CA GLY A 136 -0.34 -9.13 0.41
C GLY A 136 -0.85 -7.96 -0.44
N LYS A 137 -0.39 -6.73 -0.18
CA LYS A 137 -0.68 -5.56 -1.01
C LYS A 137 -0.19 -5.74 -2.45
N GLY A 138 1.01 -6.27 -2.66
CA GLY A 138 1.55 -6.58 -3.99
C GLY A 138 0.65 -7.53 -4.79
N PHE A 139 0.20 -8.62 -4.15
CA PHE A 139 -0.75 -9.57 -4.75
C PHE A 139 -2.10 -8.91 -5.07
N ALA A 140 -2.63 -8.10 -4.15
CA ALA A 140 -3.88 -7.38 -4.37
C ALA A 140 -3.77 -6.40 -5.55
N ILE A 141 -2.68 -5.62 -5.64
CA ILE A 141 -2.46 -4.67 -6.73
C ILE A 141 -2.27 -5.38 -8.07
N GLY A 142 -1.43 -6.43 -8.10
CA GLY A 142 -1.17 -7.18 -9.33
C GLY A 142 -2.42 -7.86 -9.89
N SER A 143 -3.18 -8.52 -9.02
CA SER A 143 -4.43 -9.19 -9.42
C SER A 143 -5.51 -8.17 -9.81
N ALA A 144 -5.63 -7.06 -9.07
CA ALA A 144 -6.52 -5.96 -9.44
C ALA A 144 -6.18 -5.39 -10.82
N ALA A 145 -4.89 -5.26 -11.17
CA ALA A 145 -4.47 -4.78 -12.49
C ALA A 145 -4.92 -5.72 -13.61
N LEU A 146 -4.73 -7.03 -13.44
CA LEU A 146 -5.12 -8.05 -14.41
C LEU A 146 -6.66 -8.12 -14.53
N VAL A 147 -7.39 -8.14 -13.42
CA VAL A 147 -8.87 -8.14 -13.42
C VAL A 147 -9.41 -6.86 -14.05
N ALA A 148 -8.87 -5.69 -13.70
CA ALA A 148 -9.31 -4.41 -14.25
C ALA A 148 -9.13 -4.37 -15.77
N LEU A 149 -8.01 -4.90 -16.29
CA LEU A 149 -7.80 -5.02 -17.73
C LEU A 149 -8.85 -5.95 -18.36
N ALA A 150 -9.10 -7.12 -17.78
CA ALA A 150 -10.14 -8.04 -18.28
C ALA A 150 -11.54 -7.40 -18.29
N LEU A 151 -11.91 -6.71 -17.20
CA LEU A 151 -13.17 -5.97 -17.08
C LEU A 151 -13.26 -4.81 -18.06
N PHE A 152 -12.14 -4.14 -18.35
CA PHE A 152 -12.08 -3.11 -19.37
C PHE A 152 -12.38 -3.67 -20.77
N GLY A 153 -11.85 -4.85 -21.10
CA GLY A 153 -12.23 -5.56 -22.34
C GLY A 153 -13.72 -5.88 -22.39
N ALA A 154 -14.27 -6.42 -21.29
CA ALA A 154 -15.69 -6.71 -21.18
C ALA A 154 -16.56 -5.45 -21.31
N PHE A 155 -16.12 -4.33 -20.74
CA PHE A 155 -16.75 -3.02 -20.89
C PHE A 155 -16.78 -2.57 -22.36
N CYS A 156 -15.65 -2.65 -23.07
CA CYS A 156 -15.57 -2.29 -24.49
C CYS A 156 -16.55 -3.11 -25.33
N THR A 157 -16.62 -4.42 -25.11
CA THR A 157 -17.62 -5.28 -25.77
C THR A 157 -19.04 -4.85 -25.41
N ARG A 158 -19.35 -4.66 -24.13
CA ARG A 158 -20.71 -4.35 -23.69
C ARG A 158 -21.20 -2.98 -24.14
N ALA A 159 -20.29 -2.01 -24.23
CA ALA A 159 -20.54 -0.64 -24.69
C ALA A 159 -20.48 -0.48 -26.21
N ASN A 160 -20.28 -1.58 -26.96
CA ASN A 160 -20.11 -1.58 -28.41
C ASN A 160 -18.98 -0.62 -28.87
N ILE A 161 -17.82 -0.69 -28.23
CA ILE A 161 -16.61 0.03 -28.64
C ILE A 161 -15.78 -0.94 -29.50
N GLU A 162 -15.75 -0.70 -30.82
CA GLU A 162 -14.99 -1.56 -31.74
C GLU A 162 -13.48 -1.42 -31.54
N LYS A 163 -12.99 -0.18 -31.38
CA LYS A 163 -11.57 0.12 -31.20
C LYS A 163 -11.39 1.30 -30.24
N VAL A 164 -10.56 1.10 -29.23
CA VAL A 164 -10.12 2.19 -28.34
C VAL A 164 -8.94 2.89 -29.01
N ASN A 165 -9.21 4.00 -29.69
CA ASN A 165 -8.17 4.80 -30.32
C ASN A 165 -7.66 5.88 -29.36
N VAL A 166 -6.41 5.77 -28.92
CA VAL A 166 -5.76 6.75 -28.03
C VAL A 166 -5.57 8.12 -28.71
N LEU A 167 -5.54 8.18 -30.04
CA LEU A 167 -5.49 9.45 -30.79
C LEU A 167 -6.85 10.16 -30.86
N ASN A 168 -7.94 9.53 -30.41
CA ASN A 168 -9.21 10.23 -30.28
C ASN A 168 -9.17 11.18 -29.08
N ALA A 169 -9.56 12.44 -29.29
CA ALA A 169 -9.48 13.48 -28.27
C ALA A 169 -10.23 13.13 -26.97
N TRP A 170 -11.42 12.52 -27.07
CA TRP A 170 -12.19 12.12 -25.89
C TRP A 170 -11.53 10.98 -25.12
N THR A 171 -11.02 9.98 -25.84
CA THR A 171 -10.24 8.88 -25.23
C THR A 171 -9.02 9.44 -24.51
N PHE A 172 -8.23 10.29 -25.16
CA PHE A 172 -7.01 10.84 -24.58
C PHE A 172 -7.28 11.74 -23.36
N ALA A 173 -8.31 12.59 -23.44
CA ALA A 173 -8.77 13.38 -22.29
C ALA A 173 -9.19 12.49 -21.12
N GLY A 174 -9.88 11.38 -21.42
CA GLY A 174 -10.20 10.34 -20.46
C GLY A 174 -8.96 9.74 -19.81
N VAL A 175 -7.93 9.41 -20.60
CA VAL A 175 -6.65 8.86 -20.08
C VAL A 175 -5.98 9.84 -19.12
N LEU A 176 -5.88 11.12 -19.48
CA LEU A 176 -5.29 12.14 -18.61
C LEU A 176 -6.06 12.29 -17.29
N TYR A 177 -7.39 12.34 -17.35
CA TYR A 177 -8.23 12.43 -16.16
C TYR A 177 -8.12 11.17 -15.30
N GLY A 178 -8.20 9.99 -15.92
CA GLY A 178 -8.06 8.71 -15.25
C GLY A 178 -6.70 8.58 -14.56
N ALA A 179 -5.61 8.99 -15.21
CA ALA A 179 -4.28 8.95 -14.62
C ALA A 179 -4.11 9.90 -13.43
N MET A 180 -4.88 11.00 -13.38
CA MET A 180 -4.88 11.92 -12.24
C MET A 180 -5.66 11.36 -11.04
N MET A 181 -6.68 10.51 -11.27
CA MET A 181 -7.56 9.99 -10.21
C MET A 181 -6.82 9.34 -9.02
N PRO A 182 -5.82 8.45 -9.20
CA PRO A 182 -5.04 7.92 -8.09
C PRO A 182 -4.34 9.00 -7.26
N TYR A 183 -3.82 10.06 -7.89
CA TYR A 183 -3.19 11.17 -7.18
C TYR A 183 -4.21 11.98 -6.38
N ALA A 184 -5.38 12.28 -6.95
CA ALA A 184 -6.45 12.96 -6.23
C ALA A 184 -6.94 12.13 -5.04
N PHE A 185 -7.15 10.82 -5.24
CA PHE A 185 -7.53 9.90 -4.18
C PHE A 185 -6.49 9.88 -3.05
N SER A 186 -5.20 9.73 -3.39
CA SER A 186 -4.11 9.75 -2.42
C SER A 186 -4.01 11.09 -1.68
N ALA A 187 -4.15 12.23 -2.37
CA ALA A 187 -4.11 13.54 -1.74
C ALA A 187 -5.24 13.72 -0.71
N LEU A 188 -6.46 13.27 -1.04
CA LEU A 188 -7.61 13.32 -0.13
C LEU A 188 -7.39 12.43 1.10
N THR A 189 -6.97 11.18 0.91
CA THR A 189 -6.77 10.24 2.03
C THR A 189 -5.60 10.65 2.92
N MET A 190 -4.46 11.06 2.34
CA MET A 190 -3.30 11.53 3.10
C MET A 190 -3.61 12.80 3.90
N LYS A 191 -4.32 13.77 3.31
CA LYS A 191 -4.74 14.98 4.03
C LYS A 191 -5.69 14.66 5.18
N SER A 192 -6.58 13.69 4.99
CA SER A 192 -7.53 13.25 6.02
C SER A 192 -6.82 12.62 7.21
N VAL A 193 -5.85 11.74 6.95
CA VAL A 193 -4.98 11.16 7.98
C VAL A 193 -4.19 12.24 8.70
N GLY A 194 -3.59 13.19 7.96
CA GLY A 194 -2.81 14.28 8.56
C GLY A 194 -3.61 15.13 9.55
N LYS A 195 -4.84 15.53 9.18
CA LYS A 195 -5.74 16.26 10.10
C LYS A 195 -6.06 15.45 11.35
N ALA A 196 -6.48 14.19 11.19
CA ALA A 196 -6.85 13.33 12.31
C ALA A 196 -5.66 13.05 13.23
N ALA A 197 -4.45 12.93 12.67
CA ALA A 197 -3.22 12.77 13.42
C ALA A 197 -2.87 14.03 14.23
N THR A 198 -3.04 15.23 13.66
CA THR A 198 -2.87 16.49 14.41
C THR A 198 -3.83 16.57 15.59
N ASP A 199 -5.13 16.29 15.36
CA ASP A 199 -6.14 16.28 16.42
C ASP A 199 -5.80 15.25 17.53
N MET A 200 -5.28 14.08 17.14
CA MET A 200 -4.83 13.05 18.07
C MET A 200 -3.61 13.51 18.89
N VAL A 201 -2.63 14.17 18.26
CA VAL A 201 -1.45 14.69 18.96
C VAL A 201 -1.85 15.77 19.95
N ASP A 202 -2.70 16.72 19.55
CA ASP A 202 -3.18 17.78 20.43
C ASP A 202 -3.92 17.21 21.64
N GLU A 203 -4.73 16.18 21.44
CA GLU A 203 -5.42 15.46 22.52
C GLU A 203 -4.44 14.72 23.45
N CYS A 204 -3.46 14.00 22.90
CA CYS A 204 -2.41 13.36 23.69
C CYS A 204 -1.63 14.38 24.52
N MET A 205 -1.22 15.50 23.91
CA MET A 205 -0.49 16.57 24.59
C MET A 205 -1.32 17.25 25.68
N ARG A 206 -2.65 17.32 25.52
CA ARG A 206 -3.58 17.78 26.56
C ARG A 206 -3.67 16.81 27.73
N GLN A 207 -3.60 15.51 27.49
CA GLN A 207 -3.70 14.48 28.53
C GLN A 207 -2.36 14.21 29.26
N PHE A 208 -1.22 14.25 28.55
CA PHE A 208 0.07 13.82 29.10
C PHE A 208 0.47 14.45 30.44
N PRO A 209 0.31 15.77 30.69
CA PRO A 209 0.65 16.34 31.99
C PRO A 209 -0.10 15.69 33.15
N LYS A 210 -1.39 15.40 32.97
CA LYS A 210 -2.23 14.77 34.00
C LYS A 210 -1.88 13.31 34.24
N ILE A 211 -1.53 12.59 33.17
CA ILE A 211 -1.13 11.18 33.24
C ILE A 211 0.22 11.04 33.94
N ILE A 212 1.22 11.85 33.53
CA ILE A 212 2.58 11.79 34.05
C ILE A 212 2.62 12.19 35.53
N ASN A 213 1.81 13.18 35.94
CA ASN A 213 1.67 13.59 37.34
C ASN A 213 0.85 12.59 38.19
N GLY A 214 0.25 11.56 37.57
CA GLY A 214 -0.62 10.60 38.24
C GLY A 214 -1.98 11.16 38.68
N GLU A 215 -2.39 12.31 38.13
CA GLU A 215 -3.65 12.99 38.47
C GLU A 215 -4.87 12.30 37.84
N ALA A 216 -4.71 11.68 36.67
CA ALA A 216 -5.78 10.97 35.97
C ALA A 216 -5.25 9.83 35.09
N PRO A 217 -5.99 8.72 34.93
CA PRO A 217 -5.66 7.71 33.94
C PRO A 217 -5.88 8.23 32.51
N PRO A 218 -5.29 7.60 31.48
CA PRO A 218 -5.51 7.98 30.09
C PRO A 218 -6.98 7.83 29.67
N ASP A 219 -7.52 8.81 28.97
CA ASP A 219 -8.84 8.75 28.35
C ASP A 219 -8.72 8.20 26.92
N TYR A 220 -8.81 6.88 26.81
CA TYR A 220 -8.80 6.17 25.53
C TYR A 220 -10.05 6.46 24.69
N THR A 221 -11.20 6.72 25.32
CA THR A 221 -12.47 6.96 24.63
C THR A 221 -12.37 8.21 23.76
N ARG A 222 -11.69 9.24 24.26
CA ARG A 222 -11.50 10.48 23.50
C ARG A 222 -10.67 10.23 22.24
N CYS A 223 -9.55 9.52 22.35
CA CYS A 223 -8.73 9.15 21.19
C CYS A 223 -9.53 8.31 20.17
N ILE A 224 -10.30 7.32 20.64
CA ILE A 224 -11.17 6.51 19.78
C ILE A 224 -12.22 7.39 19.06
N SER A 225 -12.82 8.35 19.77
CA SER A 225 -13.83 9.23 19.18
C SER A 225 -13.28 10.13 18.07
N ILE A 226 -12.04 10.60 18.19
CA ILE A 226 -11.36 11.43 17.19
C ILE A 226 -11.16 10.63 15.91
N SER A 227 -10.52 9.45 16.00
CA SER A 227 -10.26 8.60 14.83
C SER A 227 -11.55 8.06 14.20
N THR A 228 -12.57 7.73 15.01
CA THR A 228 -13.87 7.27 14.52
C THR A 228 -14.61 8.37 13.76
N SER A 229 -14.71 9.56 14.33
CA SER A 229 -15.42 10.68 13.70
C SER A 229 -14.73 11.13 12.42
N ALA A 230 -13.40 11.21 12.44
CA ALA A 230 -12.61 11.57 11.26
C ALA A 230 -12.75 10.53 10.14
N SER A 231 -12.61 9.24 10.45
CA SER A 231 -12.71 8.18 9.43
C SER A 231 -14.10 8.09 8.79
N LEU A 232 -15.17 8.19 9.58
CA LEU A 232 -16.56 8.17 9.07
C LEU A 232 -16.86 9.34 8.14
N LYS A 233 -16.37 10.54 8.48
CA LYS A 233 -16.62 11.76 7.71
C LYS A 233 -15.75 11.81 6.45
N GLU A 234 -14.46 11.56 6.59
CA GLU A 234 -13.47 11.80 5.53
C GLU A 234 -13.46 10.67 4.48
N MET A 235 -14.02 9.47 4.77
CA MET A 235 -14.11 8.39 3.76
C MET A 235 -15.09 8.69 2.60
N ILE A 236 -16.05 9.60 2.83
CA ILE A 236 -17.15 9.85 1.88
C ILE A 236 -16.61 10.45 0.58
N LEU A 237 -15.71 11.43 0.67
CA LEU A 237 -15.24 12.15 -0.51
C LEU A 237 -14.36 11.29 -1.44
N PRO A 238 -13.35 10.54 -0.96
CA PRO A 238 -12.62 9.57 -1.79
C PRO A 238 -13.53 8.48 -2.36
N GLY A 239 -14.51 7.99 -1.58
CA GLY A 239 -15.47 6.99 -2.06
C GLY A 239 -16.36 7.53 -3.18
N ALA A 240 -16.88 8.74 -3.01
CA ALA A 240 -17.67 9.44 -4.03
C ALA A 240 -16.85 9.70 -5.30
N LEU A 241 -15.57 10.09 -5.17
CA LEU A 241 -14.68 10.25 -6.32
C LEU A 241 -14.60 8.97 -7.15
N VAL A 242 -14.38 7.81 -6.52
CA VAL A 242 -14.24 6.52 -7.23
C VAL A 242 -15.56 6.09 -7.88
N ILE A 243 -16.67 6.19 -7.15
CA ILE A 243 -17.98 5.70 -7.62
C ILE A 243 -18.59 6.63 -8.69
N LEU A 244 -18.54 7.95 -8.47
CA LEU A 244 -19.21 8.91 -9.35
C LEU A 244 -18.43 9.17 -10.64
N SER A 245 -17.09 9.06 -10.64
CA SER A 245 -16.28 9.36 -11.83
C SER A 245 -16.68 8.59 -13.09
N PRO A 246 -16.79 7.25 -13.09
CA PRO A 246 -17.23 6.51 -14.28
C PRO A 246 -18.69 6.82 -14.66
N LEU A 247 -19.55 7.15 -13.70
CA LEU A 247 -20.95 7.54 -13.99
C LEU A 247 -21.03 8.90 -14.69
N VAL A 248 -20.32 9.89 -14.15
CA VAL A 248 -20.24 11.25 -14.72
C VAL A 248 -19.61 11.21 -16.11
N PHE A 249 -18.48 10.51 -16.27
CA PHE A 249 -17.84 10.35 -17.58
C PHE A 249 -18.72 9.58 -18.56
N GLY A 250 -19.39 8.52 -18.10
CA GLY A 250 -20.28 7.69 -18.92
C GLY A 250 -21.46 8.48 -19.46
N VAL A 251 -22.13 9.27 -18.61
CA VAL A 251 -23.33 10.04 -18.97
C VAL A 251 -22.99 11.31 -19.75
N LEU A 252 -21.95 12.06 -19.35
CA LEU A 252 -21.66 13.38 -19.93
C LEU A 252 -20.67 13.33 -21.11
N CYS A 253 -19.66 12.47 -21.03
CA CYS A 253 -18.54 12.44 -21.98
C CYS A 253 -18.60 11.21 -22.93
N GLY A 254 -19.46 10.24 -22.60
CA GLY A 254 -19.68 9.04 -23.39
C GLY A 254 -18.64 7.93 -23.19
N LYS A 255 -18.84 6.85 -23.95
CA LYS A 255 -18.11 5.59 -23.77
C LYS A 255 -16.61 5.66 -24.07
N ASN A 256 -16.19 6.51 -25.03
CA ASN A 256 -14.77 6.64 -25.40
C ASN A 256 -13.96 7.35 -24.32
N ALA A 257 -14.50 8.43 -23.73
CA ALA A 257 -13.88 9.11 -22.60
C ALA A 257 -13.82 8.20 -21.36
N THR A 258 -14.88 7.42 -21.13
CA THR A 258 -14.92 6.43 -20.04
C THR A 258 -13.87 5.33 -20.25
N ALA A 259 -13.70 4.84 -21.49
CA ALA A 259 -12.65 3.88 -21.83
C ALA A 259 -11.25 4.45 -21.51
N GLY A 260 -11.00 5.71 -21.87
CA GLY A 260 -9.77 6.41 -21.52
C GLY A 260 -9.56 6.52 -20.01
N LEU A 261 -10.60 6.89 -19.26
CA LEU A 261 -10.57 7.01 -17.80
C LEU A 261 -10.14 5.70 -17.14
N LEU A 262 -10.71 4.56 -17.57
CA LEU A 262 -10.38 3.24 -17.03
C LEU A 262 -8.91 2.87 -17.29
N VAL A 263 -8.41 3.13 -18.51
CA VAL A 263 -7.01 2.86 -18.87
C VAL A 263 -6.06 3.75 -18.07
N GLY A 264 -6.33 5.05 -18.00
CA GLY A 264 -5.49 6.00 -17.27
C GLY A 264 -5.41 5.65 -15.77
N ALA A 265 -6.55 5.36 -15.15
CA ALA A 265 -6.64 5.01 -13.74
C ALA A 265 -5.89 3.71 -13.43
N LEU A 266 -6.00 2.70 -14.30
CA LEU A 266 -5.24 1.46 -14.18
C LEU A 266 -3.72 1.70 -14.29
N SER A 267 -3.27 2.35 -15.36
CA SER A 267 -1.84 2.52 -15.65
C SER A 267 -1.13 3.37 -14.60
N SER A 268 -1.77 4.44 -14.11
CA SER A 268 -1.19 5.27 -13.05
C SER A 268 -1.34 4.65 -11.66
N GLY A 269 -2.50 4.07 -11.38
CA GLY A 269 -2.84 3.56 -10.04
C GLY A 269 -1.93 2.43 -9.59
N VAL A 270 -1.55 1.53 -10.50
CA VAL A 270 -0.63 0.43 -10.19
C VAL A 270 0.73 0.94 -9.72
N GLN A 271 1.29 1.95 -10.39
CA GLN A 271 2.61 2.52 -10.05
C GLN A 271 2.57 3.20 -8.67
N MET A 272 1.54 4.01 -8.45
CA MET A 272 1.33 4.71 -7.18
C MET A 272 1.11 3.72 -6.04
N ALA A 273 0.27 2.70 -6.23
CA ALA A 273 -0.06 1.74 -5.19
C ALA A 273 1.15 0.90 -4.75
N ILE A 274 1.97 0.43 -5.72
CA ILE A 274 3.17 -0.35 -5.41
C ILE A 274 4.19 0.53 -4.68
N SER A 275 4.50 1.70 -5.24
CA SER A 275 5.52 2.59 -4.66
C SER A 275 5.16 3.03 -3.24
N MET A 276 3.93 3.49 -3.01
CA MET A 276 3.48 3.92 -1.68
C MET A 276 3.47 2.77 -0.66
N SER A 277 3.03 1.57 -1.07
CA SER A 277 3.00 0.40 -0.18
C SER A 277 4.40 -0.03 0.24
N ASN A 278 5.33 -0.09 -0.71
CA ASN A 278 6.69 -0.56 -0.48
C ASN A 278 7.51 0.48 0.28
N THR A 279 7.35 1.78 -0.02
CA THR A 279 7.98 2.85 0.75
C THR A 279 7.55 2.80 2.21
N GLY A 280 6.25 2.67 2.50
CA GLY A 280 5.75 2.58 3.87
C GLY A 280 6.29 1.37 4.62
N GLY A 281 6.26 0.18 3.99
CA GLY A 281 6.81 -1.04 4.58
C GLY A 281 8.33 -0.96 4.83
N ALA A 282 9.06 -0.33 3.92
CA ALA A 282 10.50 -0.14 4.04
C ALA A 282 10.87 0.82 5.18
N TRP A 283 10.15 1.94 5.36
CA TRP A 283 10.37 2.84 6.49
C TRP A 283 10.10 2.15 7.83
N ASP A 284 9.00 1.39 7.93
CA ASP A 284 8.66 0.70 9.17
C ASP A 284 9.70 -0.37 9.53
N ASN A 285 10.13 -1.17 8.54
CA ASN A 285 11.17 -2.17 8.79
C ASN A 285 12.57 -1.57 8.98
N ALA A 286 12.86 -0.39 8.41
CA ALA A 286 14.07 0.36 8.73
C ALA A 286 14.06 0.82 10.21
N LYS A 287 12.92 1.29 10.71
CA LYS A 287 12.74 1.60 12.14
C LYS A 287 12.92 0.35 13.01
N LYS A 288 12.28 -0.76 12.67
CA LYS A 288 12.43 -2.05 13.41
C LYS A 288 13.88 -2.56 13.41
N TYR A 289 14.60 -2.38 12.31
CA TYR A 289 16.03 -2.70 12.22
C TYR A 289 16.87 -1.90 13.22
N ILE A 290 16.57 -0.62 13.39
CA ILE A 290 17.23 0.25 14.37
C ILE A 290 16.84 -0.15 15.80
N GLU A 291 15.55 -0.39 16.06
CA GLU A 291 15.02 -0.81 17.37
C GLU A 291 15.62 -2.14 17.87
N SER A 292 15.92 -3.05 16.95
CA SER A 292 16.55 -4.36 17.22
C SER A 292 18.08 -4.30 17.34
N GLY A 293 18.68 -3.11 17.19
CA GLY A 293 20.13 -2.90 17.35
C GLY A 293 20.95 -3.16 16.07
N GLY A 294 20.31 -3.22 14.90
CA GLY A 294 20.98 -3.49 13.62
C GLY A 294 22.02 -2.45 13.18
N LEU A 295 22.03 -1.27 13.80
CA LEU A 295 23.03 -0.21 13.57
C LEU A 295 24.05 -0.06 14.69
N GLY A 296 23.99 -0.87 15.75
CA GLY A 296 24.78 -0.70 16.97
C GLY A 296 23.97 -0.09 18.12
N PRO A 297 24.42 -0.29 19.38
CA PRO A 297 23.71 0.15 20.58
C PRO A 297 23.53 1.67 20.68
N GLU A 298 24.45 2.47 20.13
CA GLU A 298 24.43 3.94 20.13
C GLU A 298 23.29 4.53 19.29
N HIS A 299 22.72 3.75 18.38
CA HIS A 299 21.65 4.16 17.48
C HIS A 299 20.28 3.57 17.85
N GLY A 300 20.18 2.83 18.95
CA GLY A 300 18.94 2.17 19.37
C GLY A 300 17.81 3.11 19.81
N LYS A 301 16.78 2.54 20.44
CA LYS A 301 15.58 3.26 20.88
C LYS A 301 15.93 4.53 21.68
N GLY A 302 15.30 5.65 21.31
CA GLY A 302 15.47 6.96 21.96
C GLY A 302 16.64 7.80 21.41
N SER A 303 17.55 7.23 20.62
CA SER A 303 18.62 7.98 19.93
C SER A 303 18.06 8.96 18.90
N SER A 304 18.90 9.90 18.43
CA SER A 304 18.54 10.78 17.31
C SER A 304 18.22 9.99 16.05
N THR A 305 19.04 8.98 15.71
CA THR A 305 18.81 8.06 14.58
C THR A 305 17.43 7.39 14.68
N HIS A 306 17.05 6.90 15.86
CA HIS A 306 15.74 6.28 16.06
C HIS A 306 14.61 7.31 15.88
N LYS A 307 14.74 8.52 16.42
CA LYS A 307 13.74 9.58 16.23
C LYS A 307 13.60 9.96 14.75
N HIS A 308 14.69 10.00 14.00
CA HIS A 308 14.66 10.22 12.55
C HIS A 308 13.91 9.11 11.82
N ALA A 309 14.11 7.84 12.23
CA ALA A 309 13.42 6.70 11.63
C ALA A 309 11.93 6.59 11.97
N VAL A 310 11.50 7.21 13.08
CA VAL A 310 10.08 7.32 13.48
C VAL A 310 9.35 8.43 12.71
N THR A 311 10.09 9.38 12.12
CA THR A 311 9.55 10.52 11.34
C THR A 311 9.17 10.07 9.93
#